data_AF-A0AAI9Y9A2-F1
#
_entry.id   AF-A0AAI9Y9A2-F1
#
_cell.length_a   1.000
_cell.length_b   1.000
_cell.length_c   1.000
_cell.angle_alpha   90.00
_cell.angle_beta   90.00
_cell.angle_gamma   90.00
#
_symmetry.space_group_name_H-M   'P 1'
#
loop_
_entity.id
_entity.type
_entity.pdbx_description
1 polymer ?
#
loop_
_entity_poly.entity_id
_entity_poly.type
_entity_poly.pdbx_seq_one_letter_code
_entity_poly.pdbx_strand_id
1 'polypeptide(L)'
;MTSLKLVGPSVFTVVIDHMGMSMNFWARSDWMKLPRGIVDFSLGSHQQSDVKWKLTGNLRAEDYIDKTRGPLNEGAFFAERQAYHLPGAPTSEWASVTPFDGTKNAGVAFYKTEFPLDMPIGYDVPLSFVISNVTALTGGSSLFRAQLFVNGYQFGKYVNYLGPQTRFPVPEGILNYNGNNTVALTLWALDGSGARLEGFELAADHIIQSGYRKPGQTPQPMWVERVGAY
;
A
#
# COMPACT_ATOMS: atom_id res chain seq x y z
N MET A 1 -9.20 -29.58 15.95
CA MET A 1 -9.66 -28.18 15.97
C MET A 1 -9.34 -27.60 17.32
N THR A 2 -8.42 -26.65 17.40
CA THR A 2 -8.16 -25.87 18.61
C THR A 2 -9.34 -24.89 18.77
N SER A 3 -10.20 -25.11 19.76
CA SER A 3 -11.26 -24.17 20.09
C SER A 3 -10.67 -23.04 20.93
N LEU A 4 -10.93 -21.80 20.54
CA LEU A 4 -10.58 -20.63 21.33
C LEU A 4 -11.73 -20.39 22.33
N LYS A 5 -11.45 -20.54 23.63
CA LYS A 5 -12.42 -20.15 24.66
C LYS A 5 -12.23 -18.65 24.92
N LEU A 6 -13.20 -17.84 24.53
CA LEU A 6 -13.21 -16.41 24.86
C LEU A 6 -13.40 -16.27 26.39
N VAL A 7 -12.43 -15.66 27.06
CA VAL A 7 -12.51 -15.35 28.49
C VAL A 7 -12.51 -13.83 28.62
N GLY A 8 -13.69 -13.25 28.86
CA GLY A 8 -13.87 -11.80 29.00
C GLY A 8 -13.97 -11.03 27.68
N PRO A 9 -13.98 -9.68 27.75
CA PRO A 9 -14.09 -8.82 26.57
C PRO A 9 -12.96 -9.11 25.58
N SER A 10 -13.33 -9.37 24.32
CA SER A 10 -12.41 -9.73 23.25
C SER A 10 -12.62 -8.83 22.04
N VAL A 11 -11.56 -8.56 21.27
CA VAL A 11 -11.61 -7.75 20.06
C VAL A 11 -11.15 -8.59 18.88
N PHE A 12 -12.00 -8.67 17.85
CA PHE A 12 -11.64 -9.23 16.56
C PHE A 12 -11.27 -8.08 15.62
N THR A 13 -10.05 -8.12 15.09
CA THR A 13 -9.60 -7.15 14.08
C THR A 13 -9.67 -7.82 12.71
N VAL A 14 -10.55 -7.32 11.85
CA VAL A 14 -10.71 -7.81 10.48
C VAL A 14 -10.15 -6.77 9.52
N VAL A 15 -9.13 -7.14 8.76
CA VAL A 15 -8.54 -6.31 7.70
C VAL A 15 -9.05 -6.82 6.37
N ILE A 16 -9.67 -5.95 5.57
CA ILE A 16 -10.27 -6.29 4.27
C ILE A 16 -9.62 -5.42 3.22
N ASP A 17 -9.09 -6.04 2.17
CA ASP A 17 -8.57 -5.29 1.03
C ASP A 17 -9.71 -4.76 0.14
N HIS A 18 -9.69 -3.46 -0.14
CA HIS A 18 -10.61 -2.83 -1.08
C HIS A 18 -9.95 -2.69 -2.45
N MET A 19 -10.41 -3.47 -3.44
CA MET A 19 -9.84 -3.51 -4.80
C MET A 19 -10.47 -2.49 -5.77
N GLY A 20 -11.31 -1.59 -5.26
CA GLY A 20 -12.07 -0.64 -6.05
C GLY A 20 -13.56 -0.96 -6.06
N MET A 21 -14.34 -0.01 -6.59
CA MET A 21 -15.77 -0.17 -6.81
C MET A 21 -16.01 -0.87 -8.14
N SER A 22 -17.07 -1.67 -8.20
CA SER A 22 -17.45 -2.35 -9.43
C SER A 22 -17.95 -1.31 -10.44
N MET A 23 -17.70 -1.53 -11.74
CA MET A 23 -18.33 -0.72 -12.78
C MET A 23 -19.85 -0.92 -12.79
N ASN A 24 -20.58 0.07 -13.31
CA ASN A 24 -22.03 0.02 -13.49
C ASN A 24 -22.39 0.16 -14.98
N PHE A 25 -21.82 -0.72 -15.81
CA PHE A 25 -21.95 -0.65 -17.27
C PHE A 25 -23.41 -0.80 -17.73
N TRP A 26 -24.12 -1.78 -17.17
CA TRP A 26 -25.52 -2.00 -17.50
C TRP A 26 -26.44 -1.07 -16.69
N ALA A 27 -27.28 -0.32 -17.40
CA ALA A 27 -28.28 0.53 -16.77
C ALA A 27 -29.18 -0.29 -15.81
N ARG A 28 -29.46 0.26 -14.63
CA ARG A 28 -30.27 -0.36 -13.57
C ARG A 28 -29.71 -1.65 -12.93
N SER A 29 -28.44 -1.99 -13.18
CA SER A 29 -27.80 -3.15 -12.52
C SER A 29 -27.40 -2.89 -11.06
N ASP A 30 -27.14 -1.62 -10.71
CA ASP A 30 -26.68 -1.19 -9.38
C ASP A 30 -25.42 -1.91 -8.89
N TRP A 31 -24.61 -2.48 -9.79
CA TRP A 31 -23.40 -3.23 -9.43
C TRP A 31 -22.35 -2.38 -8.71
N MET A 32 -22.29 -1.09 -9.02
CA MET A 32 -21.40 -0.17 -8.29
C MET A 32 -21.77 -0.03 -6.81
N LYS A 33 -23.04 -0.28 -6.45
CA LYS A 33 -23.53 -0.25 -5.06
C LYS A 33 -23.18 -1.52 -4.26
N LEU A 34 -22.51 -2.50 -4.87
CA LEU A 34 -22.06 -3.68 -4.13
C LEU A 34 -21.19 -3.24 -2.95
N PRO A 35 -21.52 -3.65 -1.71
CA PRO A 35 -20.84 -3.15 -0.52
C PRO A 35 -19.41 -3.67 -0.46
N ARG A 36 -18.63 -3.06 0.45
CA ARG A 36 -17.27 -3.46 0.77
C ARG A 36 -17.17 -3.48 2.29
N GLY A 37 -16.86 -4.65 2.84
CA GLY A 37 -16.90 -4.89 4.27
C GLY A 37 -17.55 -6.22 4.61
N ILE A 38 -18.01 -6.33 5.85
CA ILE A 38 -18.68 -7.53 6.37
C ILE A 38 -20.16 -7.42 6.04
N VAL A 39 -20.66 -8.34 5.21
CA VAL A 39 -22.07 -8.42 4.84
C VAL A 39 -22.89 -9.25 5.82
N ASP A 40 -22.26 -10.21 6.48
CA ASP A 40 -22.85 -11.08 7.50
C ASP A 40 -21.73 -11.70 8.36
N PHE A 41 -22.07 -12.13 9.58
CA PHE A 41 -21.17 -12.89 10.45
C PHE A 41 -21.96 -13.76 11.44
N SER A 42 -21.33 -14.84 11.90
CA SER A 42 -21.87 -15.66 12.99
C SER A 42 -20.76 -15.97 13.99
N LEU A 43 -21.08 -15.85 15.27
CA LEU A 43 -20.18 -16.19 16.37
C LEU A 43 -20.87 -17.26 17.22
N GLY A 44 -20.31 -18.46 17.25
CA GLY A 44 -20.92 -19.60 17.94
C GLY A 44 -21.24 -19.28 19.40
N SER A 45 -22.45 -19.66 19.85
CA SER A 45 -22.97 -19.39 21.20
C SER A 45 -23.21 -17.90 21.53
N HIS A 46 -23.14 -17.00 20.55
CA HIS A 46 -23.38 -15.57 20.71
C HIS A 46 -24.45 -15.08 19.73
N GLN A 47 -25.17 -14.02 20.12
CA GLN A 47 -26.05 -13.30 19.20
C GLN A 47 -25.23 -12.25 18.43
N GLN A 48 -25.62 -11.90 17.20
CA GLN A 48 -24.94 -10.83 16.45
C GLN A 48 -24.92 -9.49 17.23
N SER A 49 -25.95 -9.23 18.02
CA SER A 49 -26.08 -8.03 18.86
C SER A 49 -25.02 -7.92 19.97
N ASP A 50 -24.36 -9.03 20.33
CA ASP A 50 -23.27 -9.08 21.30
C ASP A 50 -22.00 -8.40 20.77
N VAL A 51 -21.85 -8.34 19.43
CA VAL A 51 -20.70 -7.71 18.79
C VAL A 51 -20.99 -6.23 18.55
N LYS A 52 -20.14 -5.36 19.09
CA LYS A 52 -20.15 -3.92 18.81
C LYS A 52 -19.06 -3.59 17.82
N TRP A 53 -19.44 -3.00 16.69
CA TRP A 53 -18.53 -2.71 15.59
C TRP A 53 -17.91 -1.32 15.71
N LYS A 54 -16.62 -1.24 15.38
CA LYS A 54 -15.94 -0.01 14.96
C LYS A 54 -15.34 -0.28 13.59
N LEU A 55 -15.31 0.73 12.73
CA LEU A 55 -14.68 0.63 11.42
C LEU A 55 -13.88 1.89 11.12
N THR A 56 -12.89 1.73 10.24
CA THR A 56 -12.17 2.85 9.65
C THR A 56 -11.79 2.52 8.21
N GLY A 57 -11.84 3.54 7.37
CA GLY A 57 -11.26 3.55 6.03
C GLY A 57 -10.02 4.44 6.02
N ASN A 58 -9.87 5.24 4.97
CA ASN A 58 -8.95 6.37 5.01
C ASN A 58 -9.35 7.34 6.15
N LEU A 59 -8.36 8.02 6.72
CA LEU A 59 -8.60 8.90 7.87
C LEU A 59 -9.57 10.02 7.47
N ARG A 60 -10.66 10.15 8.25
CA ARG A 60 -11.80 11.07 8.03
C ARG A 60 -12.68 10.77 6.81
N ALA A 61 -12.52 9.61 6.15
CA ALA A 61 -13.37 9.17 5.05
C ALA A 61 -13.56 10.24 3.94
N GLU A 62 -14.79 10.71 3.71
CA GLU A 62 -15.11 11.72 2.69
C GLU A 62 -14.49 13.10 3.00
N ASP A 63 -14.17 13.37 4.27
CA ASP A 63 -13.40 14.56 4.70
C ASP A 63 -11.88 14.30 4.64
N TYR A 64 -11.42 13.60 3.60
CA TYR A 64 -10.04 13.19 3.39
C TYR A 64 -9.04 14.35 3.50
N ILE A 65 -7.88 14.09 4.10
CA ILE A 65 -6.90 15.13 4.46
C ILE A 65 -6.05 15.56 3.25
N ASP A 66 -5.56 14.60 2.46
CA ASP A 66 -4.66 14.89 1.33
C ASP A 66 -5.44 15.39 0.11
N LYS A 67 -5.64 16.72 0.05
CA LYS A 67 -6.30 17.38 -1.08
C LYS A 67 -5.43 17.46 -2.34
N THR A 68 -4.12 17.20 -2.22
CA THR A 68 -3.20 17.24 -3.35
C THR A 68 -3.23 15.92 -4.13
N ARG A 69 -3.21 14.78 -3.43
CA ARG A 69 -3.21 13.45 -4.05
C ARG A 69 -4.62 12.88 -4.24
N GLY A 70 -5.61 13.48 -3.59
CA GLY A 70 -7.03 13.22 -3.83
C GLY A 70 -7.62 12.11 -2.94
N PRO A 71 -8.93 11.86 -3.09
CA PRO A 71 -9.70 11.05 -2.13
C PRO A 71 -9.36 9.56 -2.09
N LEU A 72 -8.63 9.05 -3.08
CA LEU A 72 -8.43 7.61 -3.28
C LEU A 72 -6.96 7.17 -3.17
N ASN A 73 -6.05 8.10 -2.90
CA ASN A 73 -4.62 7.78 -2.79
C ASN A 73 -4.32 6.93 -1.54
N GLU A 74 -5.03 7.19 -0.45
CA GLU A 74 -4.81 6.57 0.85
C GLU A 74 -5.90 5.57 1.19
N GLY A 75 -5.49 4.44 1.75
CA GLY A 75 -6.33 3.43 2.38
C GLY A 75 -6.38 3.57 3.90
N ALA A 76 -6.62 2.43 4.53
CA ALA A 76 -6.95 2.36 5.95
C ALA A 76 -5.80 1.85 6.83
N PHE A 77 -4.62 1.54 6.30
CA PHE A 77 -3.53 1.08 7.17
C PHE A 77 -3.09 2.19 8.14
N PHE A 78 -2.63 1.80 9.33
CA PHE A 78 -2.18 2.76 10.35
C PHE A 78 -1.15 3.75 9.78
N ALA A 79 -0.16 3.28 9.04
CA ALA A 79 0.84 4.14 8.41
C ALA A 79 0.25 5.11 7.39
N GLU A 80 -0.81 4.74 6.67
CA GLU A 80 -1.52 5.65 5.76
C GLU A 80 -2.27 6.72 6.55
N ARG A 81 -3.02 6.34 7.59
CA ARG A 81 -3.76 7.28 8.45
C ARG A 81 -2.83 8.28 9.14
N GLN A 82 -1.65 7.84 9.57
CA GLN A 82 -0.58 8.68 10.14
C GLN A 82 0.23 9.47 9.08
N ALA A 83 -0.07 9.31 7.79
CA ALA A 83 0.67 9.91 6.67
C ALA A 83 2.14 9.47 6.55
N TYR A 84 2.57 8.37 7.15
CA TYR A 84 3.99 7.95 7.10
C TYR A 84 4.52 7.63 5.71
N HIS A 85 3.62 7.44 4.73
CA HIS A 85 3.95 7.32 3.31
C HIS A 85 4.44 8.63 2.65
N LEU A 86 4.27 9.78 3.32
CA LEU A 86 4.69 11.09 2.81
C LEU A 86 6.19 11.36 3.02
N PRO A 87 6.82 12.17 2.14
CA PRO A 87 8.19 12.65 2.33
C PRO A 87 8.38 13.35 3.68
N GLY A 88 9.54 13.17 4.32
CA GLY A 88 9.88 13.80 5.61
C GLY A 88 9.11 13.31 6.85
N ALA A 89 8.24 12.29 6.72
CA ALA A 89 7.62 11.66 7.88
C ALA A 89 8.67 11.13 8.88
N PRO A 90 8.43 11.25 10.20
CA PRO A 90 9.42 10.95 11.23
C PRO A 90 9.62 9.44 11.37
N THR A 91 10.80 8.96 10.97
CA THR A 91 11.19 7.54 11.07
C THR A 91 12.46 7.33 11.89
N SER A 92 12.95 8.34 12.61
CA SER A 92 14.20 8.23 13.39
C SER A 92 14.15 7.14 14.47
N GLU A 93 12.97 6.97 15.08
CA GLU A 93 12.74 5.98 16.14
C GLU A 93 12.36 4.59 15.60
N TRP A 94 12.30 4.42 14.27
CA TRP A 94 11.92 3.15 13.68
C TRP A 94 13.10 2.19 13.67
N ALA A 95 12.80 0.89 13.77
CA ALA A 95 13.81 -0.13 13.60
C ALA A 95 14.40 -0.06 12.18
N SER A 96 15.72 -0.14 12.07
CA SER A 96 16.43 -0.22 10.79
C SER A 96 16.34 -1.65 10.24
N VAL A 97 15.26 -1.95 9.53
CA VAL A 97 14.97 -3.27 8.93
C VAL A 97 14.63 -3.12 7.44
N THR A 98 14.70 -4.22 6.70
CA THR A 98 14.41 -4.25 5.26
C THR A 98 13.19 -5.12 4.93
N PRO A 99 12.41 -4.80 3.88
CA PRO A 99 11.36 -5.69 3.38
C PRO A 99 11.87 -7.06 2.91
N PHE A 100 13.19 -7.22 2.72
CA PHE A 100 13.83 -8.51 2.43
C PHE A 100 13.92 -9.43 3.66
N ASP A 101 13.94 -8.87 4.87
CA ASP A 101 13.83 -9.67 6.10
C ASP A 101 12.37 -10.00 6.39
N GLY A 102 11.47 -9.06 6.07
CA GLY A 102 10.02 -9.25 6.13
C GLY A 102 9.47 -9.45 7.53
N THR A 103 8.32 -10.13 7.63
CA THR A 103 7.69 -10.56 8.88
C THR A 103 7.70 -12.08 8.97
N LYS A 104 7.79 -12.60 10.20
CA LYS A 104 7.76 -14.05 10.49
C LYS A 104 6.37 -14.59 10.83
N ASN A 105 5.38 -13.71 10.94
CA ASN A 105 4.00 -14.03 11.33
C ASN A 105 3.02 -13.25 10.45
N ALA A 106 1.74 -13.63 10.50
CA ALA A 106 0.65 -12.87 9.93
C ALA A 106 0.64 -11.44 10.49
N GLY A 107 0.42 -10.45 9.63
CA GLY A 107 0.43 -9.05 10.04
C GLY A 107 0.81 -8.10 8.92
N VAL A 108 0.90 -6.82 9.27
CA VAL A 108 1.23 -5.74 8.34
C VAL A 108 2.47 -5.01 8.83
N ALA A 109 3.48 -4.93 7.98
CA ALA A 109 4.67 -4.10 8.18
C ALA A 109 4.64 -2.92 7.21
N PHE A 110 5.28 -1.82 7.59
CA PHE A 110 5.44 -0.65 6.74
C PHE A 110 6.90 -0.24 6.72
N TYR A 111 7.46 -0.13 5.53
CA TYR A 111 8.86 0.21 5.29
C TYR A 111 8.92 1.56 4.59
N LYS A 112 9.98 2.32 4.85
CA LYS A 112 10.25 3.59 4.19
C LYS A 112 11.74 3.76 4.03
N THR A 113 12.15 4.29 2.89
CA THR A 113 13.53 4.73 2.66
C THR A 113 13.54 5.93 1.71
N GLU A 114 14.70 6.57 1.60
CA GLU A 114 14.94 7.68 0.71
C GLU A 114 16.17 7.42 -0.15
N PHE A 115 16.17 7.92 -1.38
CA PHE A 115 17.30 7.78 -2.30
C PHE A 115 17.36 8.95 -3.29
N PRO A 116 18.58 9.42 -3.64
CA PRO A 116 18.76 10.41 -4.69
C PRO A 116 18.72 9.77 -6.08
N LEU A 117 18.25 10.54 -7.06
CA LEU A 117 18.49 10.29 -8.48
C LEU A 117 19.24 11.48 -9.09
N ASP A 118 20.09 11.19 -10.08
CA ASP A 118 20.79 12.20 -10.88
C ASP A 118 20.82 11.79 -12.36
N MET A 119 19.67 11.91 -13.02
CA MET A 119 19.50 11.47 -14.40
C MET A 119 20.09 12.45 -15.41
N PRO A 120 20.72 11.96 -16.50
CA PRO A 120 21.34 12.81 -17.51
C PRO A 120 20.33 13.72 -18.20
N ILE A 121 20.78 14.90 -18.63
CA ILE A 121 19.99 15.84 -19.42
C ILE A 121 19.92 15.33 -20.87
N GLY A 122 18.78 15.53 -21.53
CA GLY A 122 18.57 15.13 -22.93
C GLY A 122 18.21 13.65 -23.11
N TYR A 123 17.84 12.96 -22.03
CA TYR A 123 17.35 11.59 -22.07
C TYR A 123 15.98 11.49 -21.39
N ASP A 124 15.09 10.74 -22.02
CA ASP A 124 13.89 10.19 -21.39
C ASP A 124 14.23 8.77 -20.94
N VAL A 125 14.14 8.54 -19.63
CA VAL A 125 14.51 7.26 -18.99
C VAL A 125 13.31 6.79 -18.17
N PRO A 126 12.33 6.08 -18.76
CA PRO A 126 11.21 5.53 -18.01
C PRO A 126 11.73 4.58 -16.93
N LEU A 127 11.29 4.80 -15.69
CA LEU A 127 11.68 3.98 -14.54
C LEU A 127 10.49 3.18 -14.02
N SER A 128 10.77 1.96 -13.61
CA SER A 128 9.81 1.09 -12.95
C SER A 128 10.38 0.50 -11.67
N PHE A 129 9.55 0.41 -10.64
CA PHE A 129 9.83 -0.47 -9.51
C PHE A 129 9.47 -1.91 -9.89
N VAL A 130 10.40 -2.84 -9.70
CA VAL A 130 10.22 -4.26 -10.00
C VAL A 130 10.21 -5.06 -8.70
N ILE A 131 9.15 -5.83 -8.48
CA ILE A 131 9.01 -6.76 -7.34
C ILE A 131 9.13 -8.19 -7.87
N SER A 132 10.09 -8.94 -7.33
CA SER A 132 10.28 -10.35 -7.68
C SER A 132 9.08 -11.21 -7.27
N ASN A 133 8.59 -12.05 -8.18
CA ASN A 133 7.53 -13.00 -7.88
C ASN A 133 8.07 -14.20 -7.09
N VAL A 134 7.80 -14.20 -5.79
CA VAL A 134 8.30 -15.23 -4.87
C VAL A 134 7.76 -16.61 -5.22
N THR A 135 6.50 -16.70 -5.64
CA THR A 135 5.86 -17.97 -6.01
C THR A 135 6.53 -18.58 -7.23
N ALA A 136 6.83 -17.76 -8.24
CA ALA A 136 7.54 -18.20 -9.44
C ALA A 136 8.99 -18.61 -9.15
N LEU A 137 9.65 -17.94 -8.20
CA LEU A 137 11.05 -18.20 -7.85
C LEU A 137 11.25 -19.42 -6.96
N THR A 138 10.38 -19.61 -5.97
CA THR A 138 10.57 -20.61 -4.91
C THR A 138 9.73 -21.87 -5.10
N GLY A 139 8.74 -21.84 -6.01
CA GLY A 139 7.74 -22.89 -6.16
C GLY A 139 6.78 -23.03 -4.97
N GLY A 140 6.95 -22.22 -3.91
CA GLY A 140 6.10 -22.18 -2.73
C GLY A 140 5.06 -21.06 -2.80
N SER A 141 3.89 -21.28 -2.19
CA SER A 141 2.85 -20.25 -2.07
C SER A 141 3.22 -19.26 -0.96
N SER A 142 3.68 -18.05 -1.30
CA SER A 142 3.83 -16.95 -0.34
C SER A 142 2.61 -16.04 -0.38
N LEU A 143 1.81 -16.06 0.69
CA LEU A 143 0.53 -15.35 0.75
C LEU A 143 0.71 -13.95 1.32
N PHE A 144 1.06 -12.99 0.46
CA PHE A 144 1.15 -11.59 0.85
C PHE A 144 0.63 -10.61 -0.21
N ARG A 145 0.36 -9.40 0.27
CA ARG A 145 0.04 -8.22 -0.53
C ARG A 145 1.02 -7.10 -0.21
N ALA A 146 1.28 -6.23 -1.17
CA ALA A 146 2.06 -5.02 -0.94
C ALA A 146 1.44 -3.79 -1.61
N GLN A 147 1.70 -2.61 -1.04
CA GLN A 147 1.34 -1.32 -1.64
C GLN A 147 2.60 -0.46 -1.76
N LEU A 148 2.84 0.08 -2.95
CA LEU A 148 3.98 0.93 -3.26
C LEU A 148 3.58 2.39 -3.26
N PHE A 149 4.27 3.21 -2.47
CA PHE A 149 4.15 4.66 -2.47
C PHE A 149 5.46 5.30 -2.93
N VAL A 150 5.37 6.27 -3.82
CA VAL A 150 6.51 7.06 -4.31
C VAL A 150 6.21 8.54 -4.13
N ASN A 151 7.01 9.23 -3.33
CA ASN A 151 6.79 10.62 -2.94
C ASN A 151 5.36 10.88 -2.43
N GLY A 152 4.79 9.90 -1.72
CA GLY A 152 3.44 9.90 -1.17
C GLY A 152 2.32 9.44 -2.12
N TYR A 153 2.60 9.27 -3.42
CA TYR A 153 1.61 8.76 -4.38
C TYR A 153 1.60 7.23 -4.41
N GLN A 154 0.44 6.60 -4.25
CA GLN A 154 0.31 5.15 -4.37
C GLN A 154 0.35 4.74 -5.85
N PHE A 155 1.39 4.00 -6.24
CA PHE A 155 1.69 3.65 -7.63
C PHE A 155 1.72 2.13 -7.91
N GLY A 156 1.38 1.31 -6.92
CA GLY A 156 1.28 -0.12 -7.12
C GLY A 156 0.54 -0.82 -6.00
N LYS A 157 -0.36 -1.74 -6.38
CA LYS A 157 -0.85 -2.81 -5.51
C LYS A 157 -0.35 -4.14 -6.06
N TYR A 158 0.42 -4.85 -5.26
CA TYR A 158 0.99 -6.15 -5.61
C TYR A 158 0.31 -7.25 -4.79
N VAL A 159 -0.03 -8.35 -5.45
CA VAL A 159 -0.63 -9.55 -4.81
C VAL A 159 0.15 -10.76 -5.29
N ASN A 160 1.08 -11.26 -4.46
CA ASN A 160 2.10 -12.21 -4.89
C ASN A 160 1.53 -13.53 -5.45
N TYR A 161 0.44 -14.01 -4.83
CA TYR A 161 -0.21 -15.27 -5.20
C TYR A 161 -1.25 -15.13 -6.32
N LEU A 162 -1.49 -13.91 -6.83
CA LEU A 162 -2.47 -13.67 -7.90
C LEU A 162 -1.82 -13.08 -9.16
N GLY A 163 -0.95 -12.07 -9.03
CA GLY A 163 -0.28 -11.43 -10.16
C GLY A 163 -1.24 -10.73 -11.14
N PRO A 164 -0.84 -10.52 -12.41
CA PRO A 164 0.46 -10.88 -13.01
C PRO A 164 1.52 -9.78 -12.86
N GLN A 165 1.13 -8.58 -12.46
CA GLN A 165 2.01 -7.41 -12.52
C GLN A 165 3.14 -7.48 -11.49
N THR A 166 4.38 -7.43 -11.97
CA THR A 166 5.61 -7.36 -11.15
C THR A 166 6.40 -6.08 -11.38
N ARG A 167 6.03 -5.29 -12.40
CA ARG A 167 6.70 -4.05 -12.81
C ARG A 167 5.71 -2.89 -12.72
N PHE A 168 6.10 -1.85 -12.00
CA PHE A 168 5.28 -0.69 -11.67
C PHE A 168 5.96 0.58 -12.18
N PRO A 169 5.61 1.05 -13.40
CA PRO A 169 6.19 2.26 -13.96
C PRO A 169 5.76 3.49 -13.16
N VAL A 170 6.71 4.37 -12.87
CA VAL A 170 6.47 5.63 -12.15
C VAL A 170 7.10 6.75 -12.97
N PRO A 171 6.30 7.74 -13.42
CA PRO A 171 6.78 8.75 -14.35
C PRO A 171 7.70 9.76 -13.67
N GLU A 172 8.60 10.35 -14.47
CA GLU A 172 9.26 11.60 -14.10
C GLU A 172 8.23 12.68 -13.74
N GLY A 173 8.51 13.44 -12.69
CA GLY A 173 7.58 14.42 -12.12
C GLY A 173 6.82 13.87 -10.91
N ILE A 174 6.54 12.57 -10.86
CA ILE A 174 6.27 11.87 -9.59
C ILE A 174 7.61 11.51 -8.95
N LEU A 175 8.49 10.88 -9.72
CA LEU A 175 9.89 10.76 -9.35
C LEU A 175 10.61 12.07 -9.64
N ASN A 176 11.43 12.48 -8.68
CA ASN A 176 12.41 13.53 -8.84
C ASN A 176 13.69 12.95 -9.45
N TYR A 177 13.85 13.09 -10.76
CA TYR A 177 14.98 12.52 -11.50
C TYR A 177 16.33 13.20 -11.21
N ASN A 178 16.33 14.38 -10.56
CA ASN A 178 17.55 15.11 -10.18
C ASN A 178 17.41 15.61 -8.73
N GLY A 179 17.09 14.71 -7.81
CA GLY A 179 16.95 15.02 -6.40
C GLY A 179 16.55 13.80 -5.56
N ASN A 180 16.16 14.07 -4.32
CA ASN A 180 15.78 13.02 -3.37
C ASN A 180 14.37 12.51 -3.64
N ASN A 181 14.16 11.21 -3.44
CA ASN A 181 12.89 10.53 -3.55
C ASN A 181 12.63 9.73 -2.27
N THR A 182 11.38 9.70 -1.84
CA THR A 182 10.89 8.82 -0.78
C THR A 182 10.15 7.65 -1.42
N VAL A 183 10.49 6.44 -1.01
CA VAL A 183 9.69 5.24 -1.31
C VAL A 183 9.21 4.61 -0.01
N ALA A 184 7.95 4.21 0.01
CA ALA A 184 7.38 3.48 1.12
C ALA A 184 6.60 2.26 0.64
N LEU A 185 6.58 1.22 1.48
CA LEU A 185 6.01 -0.07 1.13
C LEU A 185 5.21 -0.62 2.32
N THR A 186 3.92 -0.86 2.12
CA THR A 186 3.14 -1.74 3.00
C THR A 186 3.41 -3.18 2.59
N LEU A 187 3.70 -4.08 3.53
CA LEU A 187 3.79 -5.53 3.31
C LEU A 187 2.82 -6.24 4.26
N TRP A 188 1.81 -6.89 3.71
CA TRP A 188 0.77 -7.60 4.46
C TRP A 188 0.90 -9.11 4.26
N ALA A 189 1.42 -9.80 5.28
CA ALA A 189 1.44 -11.26 5.39
C ALA A 189 0.06 -11.78 5.79
N LEU A 190 -0.51 -12.66 4.97
CA LEU A 190 -1.89 -13.13 5.13
C LEU A 190 -2.03 -14.38 6.01
N ASP A 191 -0.92 -15.06 6.31
CA ASP A 191 -0.92 -16.26 7.15
C ASP A 191 0.26 -16.31 8.13
N GLY A 192 0.26 -17.34 8.98
CA GLY A 192 1.25 -17.53 10.03
C GLY A 192 2.67 -17.81 9.54
N SER A 193 2.90 -18.01 8.23
CA SER A 193 4.25 -18.20 7.68
C SER A 193 5.01 -16.88 7.53
N GLY A 194 4.32 -15.74 7.63
CA GLY A 194 4.92 -14.43 7.42
C GLY A 194 5.05 -14.08 5.94
N ALA A 195 5.84 -13.05 5.64
CA ALA A 195 6.10 -12.61 4.27
C ALA A 195 7.37 -11.77 4.18
N ARG A 196 8.09 -11.89 3.07
CA ARG A 196 9.23 -11.03 2.70
C ARG A 196 9.27 -10.83 1.20
N LEU A 197 9.95 -9.80 0.74
CA LEU A 197 10.28 -9.66 -0.68
C LEU A 197 11.57 -10.45 -0.99
N GLU A 198 11.62 -11.13 -2.14
CA GLU A 198 12.86 -11.75 -2.65
C GLU A 198 13.63 -10.79 -3.57
N GLY A 199 13.01 -9.70 -4.01
CA GLY A 199 13.65 -8.67 -4.83
C GLY A 199 12.75 -7.44 -4.99
N PHE A 200 13.36 -6.27 -4.88
CA PHE A 200 12.72 -4.97 -5.04
C PHE A 200 13.76 -3.99 -5.58
N GLU A 201 13.62 -3.60 -6.84
CA GLU A 201 14.61 -2.79 -7.56
C GLU A 201 13.94 -1.64 -8.31
N LEU A 202 14.68 -0.55 -8.52
CA LEU A 202 14.32 0.50 -9.46
C LEU A 202 15.09 0.25 -10.76
N ALA A 203 14.36 -0.08 -11.83
CA ALA A 203 14.94 -0.44 -13.12
C ALA A 203 14.60 0.63 -14.17
N ALA A 204 15.58 0.94 -15.02
CA ALA A 204 15.31 1.65 -16.26
C ALA A 204 14.67 0.70 -17.27
N ASP A 205 13.50 1.08 -17.78
CA ASP A 205 12.81 0.31 -18.82
C ASP A 205 13.47 0.54 -20.17
N HIS A 206 13.80 1.81 -20.46
CA HIS A 206 14.51 2.23 -21.66
C HIS A 206 15.39 3.45 -21.37
N ILE A 207 16.36 3.70 -22.26
CA ILE A 207 17.20 4.90 -22.24
C ILE A 207 17.11 5.53 -23.62
N ILE A 208 16.39 6.64 -23.74
CA ILE A 208 16.04 7.24 -25.03
C ILE A 208 16.63 8.65 -25.05
N GLN A 209 17.55 8.92 -25.96
CA GLN A 209 17.96 10.30 -26.20
C GLN A 209 16.77 11.09 -26.76
N SER A 210 16.38 12.16 -26.08
CA SER A 210 15.13 12.86 -26.35
C SER A 210 15.31 14.37 -26.25
N GLY A 211 14.66 15.09 -27.16
CA GLY A 211 14.55 16.55 -27.12
C GLY A 211 13.37 17.05 -26.28
N TYR A 212 12.65 16.15 -25.58
CA TYR A 212 11.54 16.57 -24.73
C TYR A 212 12.01 17.49 -23.61
N ARG A 213 11.14 18.43 -23.23
CA ARG A 213 11.35 19.28 -22.07
C ARG A 213 10.97 18.47 -20.82
N LYS A 214 11.89 18.38 -19.86
CA LYS A 214 11.61 17.74 -18.56
C LYS A 214 10.32 18.30 -17.95
N PRO A 215 9.40 17.43 -17.48
CA PRO A 215 8.18 17.87 -16.81
C PRO A 215 8.52 18.59 -15.50
N GLY A 216 7.59 19.43 -15.04
CA GLY A 216 7.66 19.96 -13.69
C GLY A 216 7.41 18.86 -12.65
N GLN A 217 7.93 19.05 -11.44
CA GLN A 217 7.58 18.17 -10.32
C GLN A 217 6.11 18.36 -9.94
N THR A 218 5.43 17.23 -9.75
CA THR A 218 4.09 17.22 -9.16
C THR A 218 4.15 17.77 -7.73
N PRO A 219 3.07 18.39 -7.21
CA PRO A 219 3.07 18.83 -5.83
C PRO A 219 3.21 17.64 -4.88
N GLN A 220 4.28 17.62 -4.09
CA GLN A 220 4.59 16.54 -3.14
C GLN A 220 4.65 17.11 -1.71
N PRO A 221 3.50 17.43 -1.08
CA PRO A 221 3.47 17.93 0.28
C PRO A 221 4.21 16.98 1.23
N MET A 222 5.04 17.58 2.08
CA MET A 222 5.75 16.90 3.14
C MET A 222 4.77 16.43 4.23
N TRP A 223 5.22 15.47 5.02
CA TRP A 223 4.50 15.02 6.19
C TRP A 223 4.26 16.16 7.17
N VAL A 224 3.05 16.17 7.73
CA VAL A 224 2.67 16.99 8.89
C VAL A 224 1.86 16.10 9.81
N GLU A 225 2.05 16.26 11.11
CA GLU A 225 1.27 15.55 12.12
C GLU A 225 -0.23 15.76 11.90
N ARG A 226 -0.98 14.66 11.87
CA ARG A 226 -2.42 14.68 11.61
C ARG A 226 -3.19 14.67 12.91
N VAL A 227 -3.81 15.80 13.25
CA VAL A 227 -4.65 15.94 14.45
C VAL A 227 -5.79 14.91 14.45
N GLY A 228 -5.83 14.09 15.50
CA GLY A 228 -6.85 13.06 15.69
C GLY A 228 -6.62 11.78 14.86
N ALA A 229 -5.42 11.58 14.31
CA ALA A 229 -5.05 10.31 13.69
C ALA A 229 -4.96 9.18 14.74
N TYR A 230 -5.26 7.95 14.29
CA TYR A 230 -5.25 6.72 15.09
C TYR A 230 -4.84 5.53 14.22
#